data_AF-A0A439TBU6-F1
#
_entry.id   AF-A0A439TBU6-F1
#
_cell.length_a   1.000
_cell.length_b   1.000
_cell.length_c   1.000
_cell.angle_alpha   90.00
_cell.angle_beta   90.00
_cell.angle_gamma   90.00
#
_symmetry.space_group_name_H-M   'P 1'
#
loop_
_entity.id
_entity.type
_entity.pdbx_description
1 polymer ?
#
loop_
_entity_poly.entity_id
_entity_poly.type
_entity_poly.pdbx_seq_one_letter_code
_entity_poly.pdbx_strand_id
1 'polypeptide(L)'
;MAGLTKAGVPDLPALARAGMNPKDRLTGAEIRSLMFGHETRGKLAFDKFLPIQRTTSVDGAISETIGLRTRTGTSWVQGNFLCDAFPGELTSCGAIYRNVFRTPGRDDEYKAVYRWEQFEFSVVN
;
A
#
# COMPACT_ATOMS: atom_id res chain seq x y z
N MET A 1 -27.87 13.53 18.68
CA MET A 1 -27.11 14.62 18.02
C MET A 1 -26.09 13.97 17.10
N ALA A 2 -26.38 13.96 15.81
CA ALA A 2 -25.50 13.46 14.77
C ALA A 2 -24.41 14.51 14.49
N GLY A 3 -23.15 14.11 14.36
CA GLY A 3 -22.05 15.05 14.17
C GLY A 3 -20.79 14.41 13.61
N LEU A 4 -20.62 14.55 12.29
CA LEU A 4 -19.37 14.52 11.54
C LEU A 4 -18.70 13.16 11.30
N THR A 5 -19.34 12.33 10.48
CA THR A 5 -18.63 11.35 9.64
C THR A 5 -17.66 12.13 8.75
N LYS A 6 -16.37 12.14 9.11
CA LYS A 6 -15.32 12.81 8.33
C LYS A 6 -15.38 12.32 6.88
N ALA A 7 -15.67 13.26 5.99
CA ALA A 7 -15.74 13.06 4.57
C ALA A 7 -14.48 12.35 4.04
N GLY A 8 -14.68 11.29 3.27
CA GLY A 8 -13.67 10.79 2.32
C GLY A 8 -13.11 9.39 2.58
N VAL A 9 -13.37 8.77 3.74
CA VAL A 9 -12.89 7.40 3.99
C VAL A 9 -14.10 6.45 3.90
N PRO A 10 -14.15 5.53 2.92
CA PRO A 10 -15.16 4.46 2.94
C PRO A 10 -15.11 3.73 4.28
N ASP A 11 -16.26 3.36 4.82
CA ASP A 11 -16.30 2.45 5.97
C ASP A 11 -15.79 1.07 5.54
N LEU A 12 -14.47 0.93 5.56
CA LEU A 12 -13.78 -0.35 5.46
C LEU A 12 -14.35 -1.27 6.56
N PRO A 13 -14.68 -2.54 6.26
CA PRO A 13 -15.13 -3.49 7.27
C PRO A 13 -14.25 -3.45 8.52
N ALA A 14 -14.79 -3.68 9.72
CA ALA A 14 -14.02 -3.58 10.96
C ALA A 14 -12.73 -4.43 10.93
N LEU A 15 -12.77 -5.60 10.27
CA LEU A 15 -11.61 -6.47 10.04
C LEU A 15 -10.57 -5.86 9.09
N ALA A 16 -10.99 -5.07 8.10
CA ALA A 16 -10.08 -4.36 7.22
C ALA A 16 -9.25 -3.32 8.00
N ARG A 17 -9.75 -2.79 9.13
CA ARG A 17 -9.04 -1.86 10.05
C ARG A 17 -8.09 -2.54 11.04
N ALA A 18 -8.12 -3.87 11.15
CA ALA A 18 -7.16 -4.60 11.98
C ALA A 18 -5.72 -4.30 11.51
N GLY A 19 -4.83 -4.01 12.46
CA GLY A 19 -3.43 -3.67 12.21
C GLY A 19 -3.15 -2.22 11.78
N MET A 20 -4.16 -1.35 11.68
CA MET A 20 -3.97 0.08 11.33
C MET A 20 -3.88 0.99 12.56
N ASN A 21 -2.90 0.74 13.43
CA ASN A 21 -2.63 1.64 14.55
C ASN A 21 -1.93 2.92 14.04
N PRO A 22 -2.36 4.13 14.43
CA PRO A 22 -1.66 5.37 14.06
C PRO A 22 -0.16 5.38 14.39
N LYS A 23 0.28 4.67 15.44
CA LYS A 23 1.70 4.57 15.82
C LYS A 23 2.53 3.75 14.83
N ASP A 24 1.90 2.85 14.11
CA ASP A 24 2.56 1.97 13.14
C ASP A 24 2.54 2.55 11.72
N ARG A 25 1.86 3.70 11.53
CA ARG A 25 1.80 4.40 10.25
C ARG A 25 3.14 5.02 9.90
N LEU A 26 3.62 4.76 8.69
CA LEU A 26 4.84 5.34 8.17
C LEU A 26 4.67 6.82 7.80
N THR A 27 5.73 7.57 8.03
CA THR A 27 5.94 8.93 7.54
C THR A 27 6.33 8.92 6.06
N GLY A 28 6.22 10.06 5.38
CA GLY A 28 6.65 10.19 3.99
C GLY A 28 8.13 9.82 3.75
N ALA A 29 9.02 10.16 4.69
CA ALA A 29 10.43 9.81 4.60
C ALA A 29 10.66 8.29 4.69
N GLU A 30 9.98 7.62 5.63
CA GLU A 30 10.02 6.16 5.77
C GLU A 30 9.44 5.47 4.52
N ILE A 31 8.32 5.95 3.99
CA ILE A 31 7.73 5.44 2.74
C ILE A 31 8.74 5.56 1.59
N ARG A 32 9.39 6.73 1.45
CA ARG A 32 10.37 6.95 0.38
C ARG A 32 11.53 5.98 0.49
N SER A 33 12.10 5.83 1.68
CA SER A 33 13.21 4.90 1.94
C SER A 33 12.82 3.44 1.77
N LEU A 34 11.55 3.09 2.00
CA LEU A 34 11.08 1.70 1.90
C LEU A 34 10.81 1.29 0.45
N MET A 35 10.19 2.17 -0.33
CA MET A 35 9.64 1.79 -1.64
C MET A 35 10.56 2.14 -2.80
N PHE A 36 11.22 3.31 -2.77
CA PHE A 36 11.91 3.86 -3.94
C PHE A 36 13.32 3.29 -4.06
N GLY A 37 13.63 2.73 -5.22
CA GLY A 37 14.85 1.97 -5.46
C GLY A 37 14.76 0.50 -5.06
N HIS A 38 13.57 0.00 -4.73
CA HIS A 38 13.37 -1.33 -4.18
C HIS A 38 12.33 -2.15 -4.95
N GLU A 39 12.45 -3.47 -4.82
CA GLU A 39 11.38 -4.42 -5.14
C GLU A 39 10.62 -4.79 -3.86
N THR A 40 9.32 -4.95 -3.98
CA THR A 40 8.43 -5.44 -2.94
C THR A 40 7.64 -6.63 -3.45
N ARG A 41 7.38 -7.59 -2.56
CA ARG A 41 6.57 -8.78 -2.83
C ARG A 41 5.54 -8.97 -1.74
N GLY A 42 4.44 -9.62 -2.06
CA GLY A 42 3.41 -9.94 -1.11
C GLY A 42 2.10 -10.33 -1.79
N LYS A 43 0.99 -9.77 -1.33
CA LYS A 43 -0.35 -10.10 -1.86
C LYS A 43 -1.35 -8.95 -1.69
N LEU A 44 -2.36 -8.94 -2.56
CA LEU A 44 -3.60 -8.20 -2.35
C LEU A 44 -4.37 -8.85 -1.20
N ALA A 45 -4.40 -8.22 -0.04
CA ALA A 45 -4.94 -8.78 1.20
C ALA A 45 -6.47 -8.69 1.33
N PHE A 46 -7.14 -8.00 0.41
CA PHE A 46 -8.60 -7.88 0.41
C PHE A 46 -9.19 -8.45 -0.90
N ASP A 47 -10.34 -9.12 -0.78
CA ASP A 47 -11.09 -9.78 -1.87
C ASP A 47 -10.39 -11.01 -2.49
N LYS A 48 -9.30 -10.83 -3.24
CA LYS A 48 -8.81 -11.87 -4.18
C LYS A 48 -7.56 -12.62 -3.76
N PHE A 49 -6.81 -12.16 -2.75
CA PHE A 49 -5.60 -12.84 -2.26
C PHE A 49 -4.56 -13.15 -3.35
N LEU A 50 -4.45 -12.27 -4.33
CA LEU A 50 -3.53 -12.45 -5.47
C LEU A 50 -2.10 -12.03 -5.09
N PRO A 51 -1.07 -12.76 -5.53
CA PRO A 51 0.31 -12.35 -5.30
C PRO A 51 0.59 -11.00 -5.97
N ILE A 52 1.43 -10.19 -5.33
CA ILE A 52 1.94 -8.94 -5.92
C ILE A 52 3.45 -8.99 -6.00
N GLN A 53 3.97 -8.40 -7.07
CA GLN A 53 5.36 -8.01 -7.19
C GLN A 53 5.39 -6.59 -7.74
N ARG A 54 6.15 -5.71 -7.10
CA ARG A 54 6.25 -4.30 -7.50
C ARG A 54 7.69 -3.84 -7.38
N THR A 55 8.20 -3.26 -8.46
CA THR A 55 9.45 -2.49 -8.45
C THR A 55 9.12 -1.01 -8.56
N THR A 56 9.71 -0.20 -7.69
CA THR A 56 9.65 1.26 -7.78
C THR A 56 11.06 1.80 -7.92
N SER A 57 11.37 2.47 -9.02
CA SER A 57 12.67 3.10 -9.23
C SER A 57 12.87 4.31 -8.31
N VAL A 58 14.11 4.81 -8.23
CA VAL A 58 14.46 5.95 -7.37
C VAL A 58 13.73 7.25 -7.77
N ASP A 59 13.45 7.41 -9.05
CA ASP A 59 12.69 8.52 -9.64
C ASP A 59 11.17 8.29 -9.64
N GLY A 60 10.71 7.11 -9.22
CA GLY A 60 9.31 6.80 -9.01
C GLY A 60 8.60 6.12 -10.18
N ALA A 61 9.30 5.70 -11.24
CA ALA A 61 8.70 4.79 -12.21
C ALA A 61 8.36 3.46 -11.54
N ILE A 62 7.14 2.95 -11.78
CA ILE A 62 6.67 1.69 -11.19
C ILE A 62 6.35 0.67 -12.26
N SER A 63 6.68 -0.59 -11.96
CA SER A 63 6.18 -1.78 -12.63
C SER A 63 5.58 -2.69 -11.57
N GLU A 64 4.30 -3.00 -11.72
CA GLU A 64 3.54 -3.79 -10.76
C GLU A 64 2.86 -4.94 -11.48
N THR A 65 2.99 -6.14 -10.90
CA THR A 65 2.27 -7.34 -11.30
C THR A 65 1.37 -7.77 -10.15
N ILE A 66 0.06 -7.88 -10.41
CA ILE A 66 -0.93 -8.44 -9.48
C ILE A 66 -1.56 -9.66 -10.13
N GLY A 67 -1.32 -10.83 -9.55
CA GLY A 67 -1.68 -12.11 -10.18
C GLY A 67 -0.96 -12.27 -11.52
N LEU A 68 -1.72 -12.20 -12.63
CA LEU A 68 -1.20 -12.31 -14.00
C LEU A 68 -1.17 -10.97 -14.75
N ARG A 69 -1.67 -9.88 -14.15
CA ARG A 69 -1.75 -8.59 -14.81
C ARG A 69 -0.56 -7.73 -14.42
N THR A 70 0.21 -7.29 -15.41
CA THR A 70 1.27 -6.31 -15.23
C THR A 70 0.82 -4.94 -15.72
N ARG A 71 1.21 -3.89 -15.00
CA ARG A 71 0.98 -2.48 -15.36
C ARG A 71 2.18 -1.63 -14.97
N THR A 72 2.36 -0.52 -15.68
CA THR A 72 3.44 0.44 -15.42
C THR A 72 2.87 1.84 -15.23
N GLY A 73 3.53 2.64 -14.40
CA GLY A 73 3.05 3.95 -14.02
C GLY A 73 4.09 4.78 -13.28
N THR A 74 3.62 5.71 -12.47
CA THR A 74 4.47 6.56 -11.64
C THR A 74 3.96 6.59 -10.21
N SER A 75 4.89 6.61 -9.27
CA SER A 75 4.65 6.72 -7.84
C SER A 75 5.39 7.91 -7.24
N TRP A 76 4.77 8.56 -6.28
CA TRP A 76 5.36 9.64 -5.50
C TRP A 76 4.86 9.63 -4.07
N VAL A 77 5.59 10.30 -3.18
CA VAL A 77 5.16 10.52 -1.80
C VAL A 77 4.47 11.88 -1.70
N GLN A 78 3.24 11.90 -1.17
CA GLN A 78 2.50 13.12 -0.89
C GLN A 78 2.13 13.16 0.60
N GLY A 79 2.87 13.96 1.37
CA GLY A 79 2.78 13.94 2.83
C GLY A 79 3.16 12.56 3.38
N ASN A 80 2.22 11.90 4.08
CA ASN A 80 2.41 10.55 4.63
C ASN A 80 1.60 9.49 3.85
N PHE A 81 1.52 9.65 2.54
CA PHE A 81 0.86 8.74 1.63
C PHE A 81 1.79 8.38 0.46
N LEU A 82 1.72 7.14 0.02
CA LEU A 82 2.24 6.70 -1.28
C LEU A 82 1.11 6.90 -2.29
N CYS A 83 1.38 7.64 -3.37
CA CYS A 83 0.43 7.89 -4.43
C CYS A 83 0.93 7.26 -5.73
N ASP A 84 0.02 6.64 -6.47
CA ASP A 84 0.29 5.96 -7.73
C ASP A 84 -0.64 6.47 -8.83
N ALA A 85 -0.10 6.60 -10.04
CA ALA A 85 -0.84 6.88 -11.26
C ALA A 85 -0.46 5.87 -12.34
N PHE A 86 -1.47 5.22 -12.91
CA PHE A 86 -1.35 4.33 -14.05
C PHE A 86 -2.16 4.89 -15.24
N PRO A 87 -1.69 4.74 -16.49
CA PRO A 87 -2.45 5.19 -17.65
C PRO A 87 -3.87 4.60 -17.69
N GLY A 88 -4.88 5.47 -17.82
CA GLY A 88 -6.29 5.07 -17.87
C GLY A 88 -6.93 4.79 -16.50
N GLU A 89 -6.22 4.98 -15.40
CA GLU A 89 -6.74 4.79 -14.04
C GLU A 89 -6.71 6.12 -13.25
N LEU A 90 -7.60 6.27 -12.27
CA LEU A 90 -7.55 7.43 -11.37
C LEU A 90 -6.36 7.29 -10.42
N THR A 91 -5.70 8.41 -10.12
CA THR A 91 -4.67 8.45 -9.08
C THR A 91 -5.20 7.90 -7.77
N SER A 92 -4.42 7.01 -7.15
CA SER A 92 -4.75 6.39 -5.88
C SER A 92 -3.66 6.70 -4.86
N CYS A 93 -4.04 7.13 -3.66
CA CYS A 93 -3.11 7.39 -2.57
C CYS A 93 -3.46 6.53 -1.36
N GLY A 94 -2.44 5.91 -0.77
CA GLY A 94 -2.58 4.94 0.30
C GLY A 94 -1.62 5.21 1.45
N ALA A 95 -2.07 4.86 2.65
CA ALA A 95 -1.21 4.90 3.84
C ALA A 95 -0.51 3.55 4.00
N ILE A 96 0.73 3.58 4.48
CA ILE A 96 1.51 2.36 4.77
C ILE A 96 1.67 2.24 6.28
N TYR A 97 1.47 1.03 6.78
CA TYR A 97 1.60 0.67 8.19
C TYR A 97 2.61 -0.46 8.34
N ARG A 98 3.39 -0.45 9.42
CA ARG A 98 4.13 -1.64 9.87
C ARG A 98 3.12 -2.70 10.33
N ASN A 99 3.29 -3.94 9.88
CA ASN A 99 2.45 -5.03 10.31
C ASN A 99 3.01 -5.64 11.60
N VAL A 100 2.38 -5.31 12.73
CA VAL A 100 2.72 -5.90 14.04
C VAL A 100 2.33 -7.39 14.14
N PHE A 101 1.47 -7.87 13.24
CA PHE A 101 1.06 -9.27 13.14
C PHE A 101 1.83 -10.03 12.06
N ARG A 102 2.97 -9.50 11.59
CA ARG A 102 3.78 -10.14 10.55
C ARG A 102 4.09 -11.60 10.89
N THR A 103 4.05 -12.44 9.87
CA THR A 103 4.47 -13.83 10.00
C THR A 103 5.86 -13.97 9.37
N PRO A 104 6.88 -14.43 10.12
CA PRO A 104 8.20 -14.64 9.54
C PRO A 104 8.13 -15.49 8.25
N GLY A 105 8.71 -14.97 7.16
CA GLY A 105 8.76 -15.66 5.86
C GLY A 105 7.50 -15.57 5.00
N ARG A 106 6.54 -14.68 5.28
CA ARG A 106 5.30 -14.50 4.50
C ARG A 106 5.22 -13.24 3.64
N ASP A 107 6.30 -12.49 3.53
CA ASP A 107 6.34 -11.21 2.81
C ASP A 107 5.18 -10.27 3.19
N ASP A 108 4.94 -10.11 4.49
CA ASP A 108 3.80 -9.37 5.06
C ASP A 108 4.22 -8.35 6.14
N GLU A 109 5.45 -7.83 6.09
CA GLU A 109 5.99 -6.87 7.07
C GLU A 109 5.26 -5.53 7.10
N TYR A 110 4.61 -5.16 6.00
CA TYR A 110 3.91 -3.90 5.83
C TYR A 110 2.52 -4.10 5.25
N LYS A 111 1.63 -3.16 5.56
CA LYS A 111 0.28 -3.09 5.01
C LYS A 111 0.06 -1.75 4.32
N ALA A 112 -0.18 -1.75 3.01
CA ALA A 112 -0.62 -0.57 2.29
C ALA A 112 -2.15 -0.56 2.17
N VAL A 113 -2.77 0.57 2.51
CA VAL A 113 -4.23 0.72 2.52
C VAL A 113 -4.60 1.89 1.63
N TYR A 114 -5.16 1.55 0.47
CA TYR A 114 -5.75 2.47 -0.48
C TYR A 114 -7.27 2.48 -0.31
N ARG A 115 -7.95 3.37 -1.04
CA ARG A 115 -9.41 3.51 -0.96
C ARG A 115 -10.18 2.21 -1.23
N TRP A 116 -9.70 1.40 -2.18
CA TRP A 116 -10.37 0.20 -2.65
C TRP A 116 -9.57 -1.10 -2.46
N GLU A 117 -8.29 -0.97 -2.15
CA GLU A 117 -7.35 -2.09 -2.14
C GLU A 117 -6.52 -2.08 -0.86
N GLN A 118 -6.19 -3.26 -0.38
CA GLN A 118 -5.20 -3.44 0.68
C GLN A 118 -4.17 -4.44 0.24
N PHE A 119 -2.91 -4.13 0.52
CA PHE A 119 -1.77 -4.98 0.19
C PHE A 119 -1.01 -5.32 1.46
N GLU A 120 -0.59 -6.56 1.58
CA GLU A 120 0.44 -6.99 2.53
C GLU A 120 1.71 -7.25 1.73
N PHE A 121 2.85 -6.72 2.18
CA PHE A 121 4.11 -6.84 1.44
C PHE A 121 5.34 -6.74 2.34
N SER A 122 6.47 -7.20 1.81
CA SER A 122 7.82 -6.96 2.31
C SER A 122 8.73 -6.44 1.19
N VAL A 123 9.82 -5.78 1.57
CA VAL A 123 10.91 -5.43 0.64
C VAL A 123 11.77 -6.66 0.38
N VAL A 124 12.15 -6.87 -0.88
CA VAL A 124 13.08 -7.93 -1.27
C VAL A 124 14.51 -7.42 -1.05
N ASN A 125 15.28 -8.14 -0.23
CA ASN A 125 16.71 -7.88 -0.01
C ASN A 125 17.59 -8.57 -1.05
#